data_AF-A0A2Z6AEI5-F1
#
_entry.id   AF-A0A2Z6AEI5-F1
#
_cell.length_a   1.000
_cell.length_b   1.000
_cell.length_c   1.000
_cell.angle_alpha   90.00
_cell.angle_beta   90.00
_cell.angle_gamma   90.00
#
_symmetry.space_group_name_H-M   'P 1'
#
loop_
_entity.id
_entity.type
_entity.pdbx_description
1 polymer ?
#
loop_
_entity_poly.entity_id
_entity_poly.type
_entity_poly.pdbx_seq_one_letter_code
_entity_poly.pdbx_strand_id
1 'polypeptide(L)'
;MSIHDPILPAAHPQTRADGWSPARQRRFLEVLASSGVIMLACEAVRITARSAYALRTRYDGAAFRLGWDAAILIARARLATDLLSRAIMGNEETIRKDPDNYEITRHRHDNRLAMSMLARLDRMADSPAEGSDAALARVVAQDFAAYLDMLCPQDVAQAELDGLALPRTGGEPRARTMADAQLLDGSRPETPEPVVEAVAASISSGACAALFVAARMPLAAGQNPQNPVADERCELRPEPAPESGPEPEPNRSDLPPEEAAARLRGHWWESQLERWRTDFPPPPGFTGDASSSDYDVDDYDRDLTPDEQAALEAEHAAWLQPYEMAAARARDAYFGFARKGTGLLPEETPAETDTGAMAKAHPVPA
;
A
#
# COMPACT_ATOMS: atom_id res chain seq x y z
N MET A 1 25.98 33.18 31.32
CA MET A 1 25.24 31.94 31.05
C MET A 1 25.50 31.57 29.59
N SER A 2 26.59 30.85 29.33
CA SER A 2 26.90 30.35 27.99
C SER A 2 26.09 29.09 27.74
N ILE A 3 25.24 29.15 26.72
CA ILE A 3 24.47 28.02 26.22
C ILE A 3 25.49 27.03 25.64
N HIS A 4 25.61 25.87 26.27
CA HIS A 4 26.31 24.74 25.69
C HIS A 4 25.47 24.20 24.53
N ASP A 5 25.92 24.42 23.30
CA ASP A 5 25.45 23.65 22.15
C ASP A 5 25.66 22.16 22.43
N PRO A 6 24.62 21.30 22.36
CA PRO A 6 24.82 19.87 22.36
C PRO A 6 25.29 19.49 20.95
N ILE A 7 26.59 19.63 20.69
CA ILE A 7 27.22 18.96 19.54
C ILE A 7 27.05 17.47 19.80
N LEU A 8 26.11 16.85 19.10
CA LEU A 8 25.98 15.40 19.04
C LEU A 8 27.34 14.83 18.62
N PRO A 9 27.83 13.76 19.25
CA PRO A 9 29.07 13.13 18.84
C PRO A 9 28.94 12.73 17.36
N ALA A 10 29.73 13.38 16.51
CA ALA A 10 29.81 13.07 15.09
C ALA A 10 30.08 11.58 14.97
N ALA A 11 29.19 10.87 14.29
CA ALA A 11 29.38 9.46 13.97
C ALA A 11 30.78 9.31 13.37
N HIS A 12 31.61 8.47 13.98
CA HIS A 12 32.92 8.11 13.43
C HIS A 12 32.76 7.83 11.93
N PRO A 13 33.70 8.29 11.07
CA PRO A 13 33.69 7.92 9.65
C PRO A 13 34.04 6.43 9.54
N GLN A 14 33.06 5.58 9.84
CA GLN A 14 33.08 4.18 9.48
C GLN A 14 32.82 4.14 7.99
N THR A 15 33.88 4.22 7.21
CA THR A 15 33.91 3.73 5.84
C THR A 15 33.62 2.23 5.90
N ARG A 16 32.34 1.85 6.00
CA ARG A 16 31.93 0.45 5.98
C ARG A 16 32.40 -0.16 4.66
N ALA A 17 33.04 -1.32 4.74
CA ALA A 17 33.59 -2.06 3.61
C ALA A 17 32.55 -2.42 2.53
N ASP A 18 31.26 -2.25 2.84
CA ASP A 18 30.11 -2.58 2.02
C ASP A 18 29.84 -1.59 0.87
N GLY A 19 30.61 -0.49 0.80
CA GLY A 19 30.53 0.48 -0.30
C GLY A 19 29.34 1.45 -0.24
N TRP A 20 28.57 1.47 0.86
CA TRP A 20 27.49 2.43 1.08
C TRP A 20 27.90 3.53 2.05
N SER A 21 28.35 4.66 1.51
CA SER A 21 28.50 5.91 2.29
C SER A 21 27.18 6.68 2.37
N PRO A 22 26.99 7.55 3.37
CA PRO A 22 25.85 8.45 3.44
C PRO A 22 25.68 9.31 2.17
N ALA A 23 26.80 9.75 1.57
CA ALA A 23 26.79 10.49 0.29
C ALA A 23 26.19 9.66 -0.85
N ARG A 24 26.56 8.37 -0.96
CA ARG A 24 25.95 7.46 -1.94
C ARG A 24 24.48 7.18 -1.64
N GLN A 25 24.10 7.03 -0.37
CA GLN A 25 22.68 6.87 -0.02
C GLN A 25 21.84 8.08 -0.44
N ARG A 26 22.30 9.30 -0.10
CA ARG A 26 21.66 10.54 -0.53
C ARG A 26 21.54 10.60 -2.05
N ARG A 27 22.65 10.39 -2.75
CA ARG A 27 22.73 10.42 -4.21
C ARG A 27 21.76 9.45 -4.87
N PHE A 28 21.70 8.22 -4.36
CA PHE A 28 20.77 7.20 -4.84
C PHE A 28 19.32 7.68 -4.70
N LEU A 29 18.97 8.22 -3.54
CA LEU A 29 17.61 8.70 -3.25
C LEU A 29 17.21 9.90 -4.10
N GLU A 30 18.13 10.84 -4.37
CA GLU A 30 17.91 11.97 -5.28
C GLU A 30 17.57 11.49 -6.70
N VAL A 31 18.38 10.56 -7.24
CA VAL A 31 18.15 10.00 -8.58
C VAL A 31 16.83 9.22 -8.62
N LEU A 32 16.54 8.44 -7.58
CA LEU A 32 15.29 7.69 -7.49
C LEU A 32 14.07 8.61 -7.41
N ALA A 33 14.11 9.68 -6.61
CA ALA A 33 13.02 10.64 -6.51
C ALA A 33 12.80 11.40 -7.83
N SER A 34 13.88 11.63 -8.59
CA SER A 34 13.80 12.34 -9.85
C SER A 34 13.21 11.52 -11.00
N SER A 35 13.52 10.22 -11.05
CA SER A 35 13.24 9.35 -12.20
C SER A 35 12.24 8.23 -11.92
N GLY A 36 12.14 7.78 -10.67
CA GLY A 36 11.40 6.56 -10.29
C GLY A 36 12.05 5.25 -10.75
N VAL A 37 13.20 5.29 -11.42
CA VAL A 37 13.86 4.11 -11.99
C VAL A 37 15.06 3.70 -11.13
N ILE A 38 14.99 2.51 -10.57
CA ILE A 38 15.98 1.98 -9.62
C ILE A 38 17.34 1.76 -10.28
N MET A 39 17.36 1.29 -11.53
CA MET A 39 18.61 1.04 -12.27
C MET A 39 19.41 2.33 -12.51
N LEU A 40 18.72 3.45 -12.78
CA LEU A 40 19.34 4.77 -12.91
C LEU A 40 20.00 5.20 -11.60
N ALA A 41 19.30 5.01 -10.48
CA ALA A 41 19.82 5.34 -9.16
C ALA A 41 21.02 4.47 -8.77
N CYS A 42 20.99 3.17 -9.10
CA CYS A 42 22.10 2.24 -8.91
C CYS A 42 23.35 2.63 -9.73
N GLU A 43 23.17 3.00 -10.99
CA GLU A 43 24.26 3.47 -11.85
C GLU A 43 24.92 4.73 -11.28
N ALA A 44 24.10 5.68 -10.83
CA ALA A 44 24.56 6.97 -10.29
C ALA A 44 25.49 6.86 -9.08
N VAL A 45 25.42 5.75 -8.36
CA VAL A 45 26.27 5.47 -7.20
C VAL A 45 27.26 4.33 -7.44
N ARG A 46 27.23 3.72 -8.63
CA ARG A 46 27.99 2.50 -9.00
C ARG A 46 27.76 1.34 -8.02
N ILE A 47 26.52 1.15 -7.58
CA ILE A 47 26.11 0.04 -6.71
C ILE A 47 25.11 -0.85 -7.45
N THR A 48 25.22 -2.16 -7.26
CA THR A 48 24.29 -3.11 -7.87
C THR A 48 22.91 -3.05 -7.21
N ALA A 49 21.84 -3.32 -7.97
CA ALA A 49 20.49 -3.40 -7.43
C ALA A 49 20.37 -4.37 -6.26
N ARG A 50 21.04 -5.53 -6.34
CA ARG A 50 21.09 -6.52 -5.24
C ARG A 50 21.62 -5.92 -3.94
N SER A 51 22.68 -5.10 -4.00
CA SER A 51 23.24 -4.43 -2.81
C SER A 51 22.29 -3.34 -2.28
N ALA A 52 21.63 -2.61 -3.16
CA ALA A 52 20.63 -1.60 -2.77
C ALA A 52 19.44 -2.22 -2.02
N TYR A 53 18.88 -3.32 -2.54
CA TYR A 53 17.83 -4.06 -1.84
C TYR A 53 18.33 -4.70 -0.54
N ALA A 54 19.56 -5.21 -0.51
CA ALA A 54 20.15 -5.74 0.72
C ALA A 54 20.24 -4.66 1.81
N LEU A 55 20.67 -3.43 1.48
CA LEU A 55 20.70 -2.32 2.43
C LEU A 55 19.30 -1.98 2.94
N ARG A 56 18.30 -1.94 2.05
CA ARG A 56 16.90 -1.62 2.41
C ARG A 56 16.30 -2.56 3.46
N THR A 57 16.67 -3.85 3.43
CA THR A 57 16.12 -4.86 4.34
C THR A 57 16.87 -4.92 5.68
N ARG A 58 18.11 -4.43 5.75
CA ARG A 58 18.90 -4.47 6.98
C ARG A 58 18.38 -3.45 8.00
N TYR A 59 18.58 -3.77 9.28
CA TYR A 59 18.21 -2.87 10.39
C TYR A 59 18.94 -1.52 10.33
N ASP A 60 20.19 -1.52 9.86
CA ASP A 60 21.02 -0.32 9.72
C ASP A 60 20.63 0.54 8.52
N GLY A 61 19.81 0.01 7.62
CA GLY A 61 19.24 0.70 6.46
C GLY A 61 17.84 1.26 6.69
N ALA A 62 17.34 1.34 7.92
CA ALA A 62 16.00 1.85 8.20
C ALA A 62 15.76 3.27 7.65
N ALA A 63 16.73 4.18 7.83
CA ALA A 63 16.67 5.52 7.22
C ALA A 63 16.68 5.43 5.68
N PHE A 64 17.57 4.62 5.12
CA PHE A 64 17.60 4.43 3.66
C PHE A 64 16.27 3.90 3.10
N ARG A 65 15.64 2.94 3.79
CA ARG A 65 14.31 2.40 3.43
C ARG A 65 13.23 3.47 3.47
N LEU A 66 13.19 4.27 4.54
CA LEU A 66 12.21 5.35 4.66
C LEU A 66 12.39 6.41 3.56
N GLY A 67 13.64 6.79 3.29
CA GLY A 67 13.98 7.70 2.21
C GLY A 67 13.62 7.14 0.83
N TRP A 68 13.77 5.82 0.64
CA TRP A 68 13.39 5.13 -0.59
C TRP A 68 11.88 5.21 -0.81
N ASP A 69 11.09 4.90 0.21
CA ASP A 69 9.63 4.92 0.10
C ASP A 69 9.14 6.36 -0.17
N ALA A 70 9.74 7.37 0.47
CA ALA A 70 9.49 8.78 0.19
C ALA A 70 9.89 9.17 -1.25
N ALA A 71 11.05 8.74 -1.73
CA ALA A 71 11.51 8.98 -3.10
C ALA A 71 10.54 8.39 -4.14
N ILE A 72 10.02 7.19 -3.91
CA ILE A 72 8.99 6.57 -4.76
C ILE A 72 7.70 7.40 -4.77
N LEU A 73 7.27 7.95 -3.63
CA LEU A 73 6.10 8.83 -3.57
C LEU A 73 6.29 10.09 -4.43
N ILE A 74 7.47 10.73 -4.35
CA ILE A 74 7.82 11.91 -5.15
C ILE A 74 7.84 11.58 -6.64
N ALA A 75 8.51 10.50 -7.04
CA ALA A 75 8.58 10.07 -8.43
C ALA A 75 7.18 9.74 -8.99
N ARG A 76 6.31 9.12 -8.19
CA ARG A 76 4.94 8.79 -8.57
C ARG A 76 4.07 10.04 -8.80
N ALA A 77 4.33 11.13 -8.08
CA ALA A 77 3.64 12.41 -8.29
C ALA A 77 4.04 13.07 -9.61
N ARG A 78 5.33 12.99 -9.96
CA ARG A 78 5.85 13.45 -11.26
C ARG A 78 5.27 12.67 -12.42
N LEU A 79 5.34 11.33 -12.34
CA LEU A 79 4.74 10.45 -13.33
C LEU A 79 3.24 10.72 -13.50
N ALA A 80 2.51 11.02 -12.42
CA ALA A 80 1.11 11.40 -12.51
C ALA A 80 0.91 12.67 -13.34
N THR A 81 1.75 13.68 -13.15
CA THR A 81 1.72 14.95 -13.88
C THR A 81 2.02 14.73 -15.36
N ASP A 82 3.03 13.92 -15.68
CA ASP A 82 3.39 13.59 -17.07
C ASP A 82 2.29 12.80 -17.77
N LEU A 83 1.73 11.78 -17.09
CA LEU A 83 0.63 11.00 -17.63
C LEU A 83 -0.65 11.82 -17.78
N LEU A 84 -0.93 12.77 -16.88
CA LEU A 84 -2.06 13.70 -17.00
C LEU A 84 -1.86 14.64 -18.20
N SER A 85 -0.65 15.20 -18.35
CA SER A 85 -0.29 16.01 -19.51
C SER A 85 -0.50 15.23 -20.80
N ARG A 86 -0.01 13.98 -20.89
CA ARG A 86 -0.22 13.10 -22.05
C ARG A 86 -1.68 12.72 -22.27
N ALA A 87 -2.45 12.51 -21.21
CA ALA A 87 -3.87 12.19 -21.32
C ALA A 87 -4.66 13.38 -21.91
N ILE A 88 -4.36 14.61 -21.46
CA ILE A 88 -5.00 15.84 -21.94
C ILE A 88 -4.53 16.19 -23.34
N MET A 89 -3.22 16.27 -23.53
CA MET A 89 -2.59 16.72 -24.78
C MET A 89 -2.57 15.63 -25.84
N GLY A 90 -2.79 14.36 -25.53
CA GLY A 90 -2.60 13.26 -26.47
C GLY A 90 -1.12 12.94 -26.71
N ASN A 91 -0.86 11.92 -27.53
CA ASN A 91 0.48 11.56 -27.99
C ASN A 91 0.51 11.58 -29.53
N GLU A 92 1.58 12.12 -30.11
CA GLU A 92 1.83 12.10 -31.56
C GLU A 92 2.63 10.86 -31.92
N GLU A 93 1.99 9.91 -32.61
CA GLU A 93 2.68 8.76 -33.16
C GLU A 93 3.05 9.06 -34.61
N THR A 94 4.35 9.17 -34.87
CA THR A 94 4.88 9.40 -36.21
C THR A 94 5.28 8.08 -36.84
N ILE A 95 4.49 7.64 -37.82
CA ILE A 95 4.76 6.38 -38.53
C ILE A 95 5.51 6.71 -39.82
N ARG A 96 6.81 6.36 -39.87
CA ARG A 96 7.61 6.40 -41.10
C ARG A 96 7.43 5.10 -41.88
N LYS A 97 6.98 5.19 -43.13
CA LYS A 97 6.95 4.08 -44.08
C LYS A 97 7.93 4.39 -45.22
N ASP A 98 8.98 3.58 -45.37
CA ASP A 98 9.95 3.69 -46.48
C ASP A 98 9.29 3.40 -47.86
N PRO A 99 9.91 3.73 -49.02
CA PRO A 99 11.08 4.59 -49.28
C PRO A 99 10.71 5.97 -49.90
N ASP A 100 9.45 6.22 -50.27
CA ASP A 100 9.00 7.51 -50.86
C ASP A 100 8.51 8.53 -49.81
N ASN A 101 8.88 8.28 -48.55
CA ASN A 101 8.80 9.13 -47.35
C ASN A 101 7.71 10.22 -47.33
N TYR A 102 6.47 9.79 -47.08
CA TYR A 102 5.46 10.66 -46.47
C TYR A 102 5.35 10.29 -44.98
N GLU A 103 5.64 11.27 -44.13
CA GLU A 103 5.52 11.16 -42.68
C GLU A 103 4.06 11.39 -42.31
N ILE A 104 3.41 10.39 -41.73
CA ILE A 104 2.04 10.52 -41.20
C ILE A 104 2.15 10.71 -39.69
N THR A 105 1.86 11.93 -39.22
CA THR A 105 1.70 12.22 -37.79
C THR A 105 0.26 11.94 -37.39
N ARG A 106 0.06 11.06 -36.41
CA ARG A 106 -1.27 10.77 -35.85
C ARG A 106 -1.32 11.19 -34.39
N HIS A 107 -2.19 12.15 -34.09
CA HIS A 107 -2.49 12.55 -32.72
C HIS A 107 -3.49 11.54 -32.10
N ARG A 108 -3.08 10.86 -31.03
CA ARG A 108 -3.87 9.82 -30.34
C ARG A 108 -4.07 10.19 -28.88
N HIS A 109 -5.32 10.34 -28.45
CA HIS A 109 -5.68 10.45 -27.04
C HIS A 109 -5.92 9.04 -26.47
N ASP A 110 -5.22 8.68 -25.39
CA ASP A 110 -5.43 7.42 -24.70
C ASP A 110 -6.49 7.59 -23.60
N ASN A 111 -7.76 7.42 -23.98
CA ASN A 111 -8.89 7.51 -23.04
C ASN A 111 -8.82 6.46 -21.92
N ARG A 112 -8.15 5.31 -22.16
CA ARG A 112 -7.96 4.28 -21.13
C ARG A 112 -6.94 4.74 -20.10
N LEU A 113 -5.86 5.39 -20.53
CA LEU A 113 -4.90 6.03 -19.62
C LEU A 113 -5.59 7.12 -18.79
N ALA A 114 -6.42 7.97 -19.42
CA ALA A 114 -7.17 9.01 -18.72
C ALA A 114 -8.10 8.43 -17.62
N MET A 115 -8.89 7.40 -17.95
CA MET A 115 -9.76 6.73 -16.98
C MET A 115 -8.97 6.04 -15.85
N SER A 116 -7.79 5.49 -16.15
CA SER A 116 -6.93 4.88 -15.13
C SER A 116 -6.34 5.90 -14.15
N MET A 117 -6.04 7.12 -14.64
CA MET A 117 -5.59 8.23 -13.80
C MET A 117 -6.70 8.73 -12.87
N LEU A 118 -7.94 8.85 -13.36
CA LEU A 118 -9.10 9.21 -12.54
C LEU A 118 -9.32 8.20 -11.40
N ALA A 119 -9.41 6.91 -11.71
CA ALA A 119 -9.60 5.85 -10.70
C ALA A 119 -8.45 5.74 -9.68
N ARG A 120 -7.26 6.21 -10.04
CA ARG A 120 -6.14 6.32 -9.08
C ARG A 120 -6.29 7.54 -8.17
N LEU A 121 -6.72 8.69 -8.70
CA LEU A 121 -6.97 9.90 -7.91
C LEU A 121 -8.06 9.66 -6.87
N ASP A 122 -9.12 8.95 -7.25
CA ASP A 122 -10.19 8.55 -6.34
C ASP A 122 -9.66 7.69 -5.19
N ARG A 123 -8.86 6.66 -5.49
CA ARG A 123 -8.18 5.84 -4.46
C ARG A 123 -7.14 6.59 -3.63
N MET A 124 -6.60 7.70 -4.14
CA MET A 124 -5.68 8.55 -3.37
C MET A 124 -6.43 9.51 -2.44
N ALA A 125 -7.70 9.78 -2.69
CA ALA A 125 -8.58 10.48 -1.75
C ALA A 125 -8.85 9.62 -0.50
N ASP A 126 -8.72 8.30 -0.61
CA ASP A 126 -8.76 7.39 0.54
C ASP A 126 -7.48 7.54 1.39
N SER A 127 -7.67 7.96 2.64
CA SER A 127 -6.57 8.22 3.57
C SER A 127 -6.03 6.93 4.18
N PRO A 128 -4.70 6.72 4.25
CA PRO A 128 -4.12 5.57 4.90
C PRO A 128 -4.30 5.68 6.41
N ALA A 129 -4.25 4.54 7.11
CA ALA A 129 -4.25 4.52 8.57
C ALA A 129 -3.08 5.32 9.15
N GLU A 130 -3.39 6.16 10.15
CA GLU A 130 -2.44 6.97 10.91
C GLU A 130 -1.39 6.08 11.60
N GLY A 131 -0.12 6.51 11.59
CA GLY A 131 0.98 5.80 12.27
C GLY A 131 1.66 4.67 11.49
N SER A 132 1.25 4.40 10.24
CA SER A 132 1.94 3.43 9.37
C SER A 132 3.27 3.98 8.80
N ASP A 133 4.20 3.10 8.42
CA ASP A 133 5.43 3.46 7.68
C ASP A 133 5.11 4.29 6.42
N ALA A 134 3.95 4.04 5.80
CA ALA A 134 3.44 4.80 4.66
C ALA A 134 3.07 6.26 5.02
N ALA A 135 2.56 6.51 6.23
CA ALA A 135 2.29 7.87 6.71
C ALA A 135 3.60 8.62 6.96
N LEU A 136 4.61 7.96 7.55
CA LEU A 136 5.93 8.54 7.78
C LEU A 136 6.64 8.89 6.47
N ALA A 137 6.59 7.99 5.48
CA ALA A 137 7.16 8.25 4.14
C ALA A 137 6.52 9.47 3.46
N ARG A 138 5.22 9.74 3.68
CA ARG A 138 4.56 10.95 3.15
C ARG A 138 5.07 12.22 3.80
N VAL A 139 5.28 12.21 5.13
CA VAL A 139 5.86 13.36 5.83
C VAL A 139 7.29 13.62 5.35
N VAL A 140 8.10 12.57 5.21
CA VAL A 140 9.45 12.68 4.64
C VAL A 140 9.42 13.19 3.19
N ALA A 141 8.44 12.76 2.39
CA ALA A 141 8.29 13.25 1.03
C ALA A 141 7.93 14.75 0.93
N GLN A 142 7.26 15.32 1.94
CA GLN A 142 6.93 16.75 1.99
C GLN A 142 8.17 17.63 2.21
N ASP A 143 9.12 17.18 3.04
CA ASP A 143 10.38 17.88 3.31
C ASP A 143 11.59 16.99 3.01
N PHE A 144 11.65 16.54 1.76
CA PHE A 144 12.64 15.57 1.32
C PHE A 144 14.06 16.15 1.33
N ALA A 145 14.22 17.44 1.03
CA ALA A 145 15.52 18.10 1.05
C ALA A 145 16.12 18.13 2.46
N ALA A 146 15.35 18.53 3.48
CA ALA A 146 15.82 18.51 4.86
C ALA A 146 16.13 17.08 5.34
N TYR A 147 15.32 16.10 4.92
CA TYR A 147 15.60 14.70 5.20
C TYR A 147 16.95 14.24 4.61
N LEU A 148 17.23 14.58 3.36
CA LEU A 148 18.50 14.26 2.72
C LEU A 148 19.67 14.96 3.41
N ASP A 149 19.50 16.21 3.86
CA ASP A 149 20.53 16.94 4.61
C ASP A 149 20.85 16.29 5.96
N MET A 150 19.84 15.73 6.65
CA MET A 150 20.05 14.92 7.86
C MET A 150 20.80 13.62 7.57
N LEU A 151 20.56 13.01 6.41
CA LEU A 151 21.26 11.79 5.99
C LEU A 151 22.72 12.08 5.64
N CYS A 152 22.95 13.14 4.85
CA CYS A 152 24.27 13.63 4.48
C CYS A 152 24.14 15.07 3.98
N PRO A 153 24.80 16.07 4.60
CA PRO A 153 24.81 17.45 4.10
C PRO A 153 25.30 17.52 2.64
N GLN A 154 24.66 18.37 1.84
CA GLN A 154 24.90 18.43 0.39
C GLN A 154 26.37 18.72 0.02
N ASP A 155 27.04 19.60 0.76
CA ASP A 155 28.44 19.96 0.54
C ASP A 155 29.38 18.77 0.81
N VAL A 156 29.13 18.03 1.90
CA VAL A 156 29.87 16.82 2.25
C VAL A 156 29.64 15.72 1.22
N ALA A 157 28.38 15.53 0.80
CA ALA A 157 28.03 14.56 -0.22
C ALA A 157 28.73 14.90 -1.54
N GLN A 158 28.66 16.16 -1.99
CA GLN A 158 29.24 16.58 -3.26
C GLN A 158 30.76 16.40 -3.28
N ALA A 159 31.46 16.74 -2.19
CA ALA A 159 32.91 16.55 -2.10
C ALA A 159 33.32 15.07 -2.23
N GLU A 160 32.57 14.15 -1.61
CA GLU A 160 32.83 12.72 -1.73
C GLU A 160 32.55 12.20 -3.16
N LEU A 161 31.41 12.59 -3.74
CA LEU A 161 31.01 12.16 -5.08
C LEU A 161 31.97 12.66 -6.17
N ASP A 162 32.45 13.89 -6.05
CA ASP A 162 33.46 14.48 -6.94
C ASP A 162 34.78 13.70 -6.83
N GLY A 163 35.20 13.36 -5.61
CA GLY A 163 36.39 12.53 -5.38
C GLY A 163 36.28 11.11 -5.97
N LEU A 164 35.06 10.57 -6.07
CA LEU A 164 34.76 9.27 -6.69
C LEU A 164 34.52 9.34 -8.21
N ALA A 165 34.55 10.54 -8.78
CA ALA A 165 34.18 10.83 -10.16
C ALA A 165 32.84 10.18 -10.54
N LEU A 166 31.85 10.28 -9.64
CA LEU A 166 30.47 9.83 -9.89
C LEU A 166 29.71 10.92 -10.65
N PRO A 167 28.76 10.58 -11.54
CA PRO A 167 28.09 11.58 -12.35
C PRO A 167 27.10 12.40 -11.49
N ARG A 168 26.79 13.63 -11.93
CA ARG A 168 25.80 14.53 -11.30
C ARG A 168 24.37 14.13 -11.65
N THR A 169 23.36 14.62 -10.92
CA THR A 169 21.96 14.14 -11.08
C THR A 169 21.54 14.43 -12.51
N GLY A 170 21.05 13.41 -13.23
CA GLY A 170 20.72 13.51 -14.65
C GLY A 170 21.91 13.47 -15.64
N GLY A 171 23.14 13.33 -15.14
CA GLY A 171 24.39 13.21 -15.91
C GLY A 171 24.82 11.79 -16.26
N GLU A 172 24.04 10.76 -15.89
CA GLU A 172 24.39 9.34 -16.02
C GLU A 172 24.38 8.88 -17.50
N PRO A 173 25.50 8.36 -18.06
CA PRO A 173 25.63 8.10 -19.51
C PRO A 173 25.09 6.75 -20.01
N ARG A 174 25.15 5.64 -19.24
CA ARG A 174 24.77 4.29 -19.76
C ARG A 174 23.29 3.99 -19.58
N ALA A 175 22.72 4.54 -18.51
CA ALA A 175 21.31 4.68 -18.19
C ALA A 175 20.42 4.99 -19.38
N ARG A 176 20.81 5.99 -20.17
CA ARG A 176 20.04 6.56 -21.30
C ARG A 176 19.81 5.57 -22.45
N THR A 177 20.61 4.51 -22.49
CA THR A 177 20.63 3.49 -23.54
C THR A 177 20.06 2.15 -23.08
N MET A 178 19.68 1.99 -21.81
CA MET A 178 19.06 0.76 -21.32
C MET A 178 17.58 0.68 -21.72
N ALA A 179 17.09 -0.53 -22.00
CA ALA A 179 15.73 -0.76 -22.51
C ALA A 179 14.65 -0.35 -21.49
N ASP A 180 14.96 -0.44 -20.20
CA ASP A 180 14.14 -0.09 -19.04
C ASP A 180 14.19 1.40 -18.65
N ALA A 181 15.07 2.19 -19.27
CA ALA A 181 15.12 3.64 -19.11
C ALA A 181 14.28 4.39 -20.17
N GLN A 182 13.62 3.66 -21.08
CA GLN A 182 12.64 4.24 -21.99
C GLN A 182 11.37 4.56 -21.19
N LEU A 183 10.92 5.81 -21.30
CA LEU A 183 9.62 6.20 -20.80
C LEU A 183 8.54 5.42 -21.57
N LEU A 184 7.33 5.35 -21.00
CA LEU A 184 6.24 4.53 -21.56
C LEU A 184 5.84 4.94 -23.00
N ASP A 185 6.22 6.13 -23.46
CA ASP A 185 6.03 6.64 -24.83
C ASP A 185 7.23 6.37 -25.76
N GLY A 186 8.22 5.58 -25.32
CA GLY A 186 9.43 5.27 -26.07
C GLY A 186 10.47 6.40 -26.11
N SER A 187 10.16 7.55 -25.51
CA SER A 187 11.11 8.66 -25.39
C SER A 187 12.18 8.35 -24.33
N ARG A 188 13.37 8.91 -24.53
CA ARG A 188 14.45 8.85 -23.53
C ARG A 188 14.30 10.04 -22.58
N PRO A 189 14.42 9.85 -21.26
CA PRO A 189 14.32 10.96 -20.32
C PRO A 189 15.45 11.97 -20.60
N GLU A 190 15.05 13.21 -20.91
CA GLU A 190 15.92 14.39 -20.89
C GLU A 190 16.54 14.55 -19.50
N THR A 191 17.71 15.17 -19.40
CA THR A 191 18.31 15.52 -18.11
C THR A 191 17.34 16.48 -17.40
N PRO A 192 16.67 16.08 -16.29
CA PRO A 192 15.80 17.00 -15.59
C PRO A 192 16.69 18.11 -15.02
N GLU A 193 16.24 19.36 -15.17
CA GLU A 193 16.90 20.47 -14.48
C GLU A 193 16.98 20.16 -12.98
N PRO A 194 18.08 20.55 -12.31
CA PRO A 194 18.17 20.39 -10.87
C PRO A 194 16.92 21.03 -10.24
N VAL A 195 16.32 20.33 -9.29
CA VAL A 195 15.11 20.82 -8.60
C VAL A 195 15.48 22.14 -7.93
N VAL A 196 15.05 23.25 -8.52
CA VAL A 196 15.05 24.54 -7.85
C VAL A 196 13.74 24.61 -7.07
N GLU A 197 13.84 24.70 -5.74
CA GLU A 197 12.70 24.69 -4.83
C GLU A 197 11.68 25.78 -5.19
N ALA A 198 10.46 25.37 -5.56
CA ALA A 198 9.28 26.22 -5.45
C ALA A 198 8.66 26.00 -4.08
N VAL A 199 9.03 26.89 -3.16
CA VAL A 199 8.39 27.23 -1.88
C VAL A 199 8.12 26.04 -0.94
N ALA A 200 9.15 25.73 -0.14
CA ALA A 200 9.00 25.01 1.12
C ALA A 200 7.99 25.74 2.03
N ALA A 201 6.83 25.15 2.25
CA ALA A 201 6.03 25.47 3.43
C ALA A 201 6.78 24.88 4.62
N SER A 202 7.33 25.77 5.45
CA SER A 202 8.19 25.46 6.60
C SER A 202 7.52 24.50 7.57
N ILE A 203 7.84 23.21 7.47
CA ILE A 203 7.88 22.35 8.64
C ILE A 203 9.25 22.66 9.26
N SER A 204 9.27 23.21 10.47
CA SER A 204 10.52 23.53 11.18
C SER A 204 11.42 22.29 11.18
N SER A 205 12.70 22.47 10.86
CA SER A 205 13.76 21.44 10.90
C SER A 205 13.72 20.54 12.15
N GLY A 206 13.14 21.02 13.26
CA GLY A 206 12.88 20.23 14.47
C GLY A 206 11.87 19.07 14.36
N ALA A 207 10.88 19.12 13.47
CA ALA A 207 9.89 18.04 13.32
C ALA A 207 10.49 16.82 12.59
N CYS A 208 11.33 17.05 11.59
CA CYS A 208 12.11 16.00 10.92
C CYS A 208 13.10 15.34 11.88
N ALA A 209 13.70 16.12 12.80
CA ALA A 209 14.60 15.59 13.82
C ALA A 209 13.86 14.69 14.84
N ALA A 210 12.65 15.06 15.26
CA ALA A 210 11.83 14.26 16.16
C ALA A 210 11.40 12.91 15.53
N LEU A 211 11.05 12.92 14.24
CA LEU A 211 10.71 11.70 13.49
C LEU A 211 11.94 10.81 13.22
N PHE A 212 13.09 11.41 12.93
CA PHE A 212 14.36 10.70 12.80
C PHE A 212 14.82 10.09 14.14
N VAL A 213 14.63 10.78 15.27
CA VAL A 213 14.90 10.25 16.61
C VAL A 213 13.91 9.14 16.98
N ALA A 214 12.63 9.26 16.63
CA ALA A 214 11.64 8.19 16.84
C ALA A 214 11.97 6.92 16.03
N ALA A 215 12.50 7.07 14.81
CA ALA A 215 12.97 5.94 14.00
C ALA A 215 14.30 5.32 14.50
N ARG A 216 15.03 5.99 15.41
CA ARG A 216 16.34 5.57 15.94
C ARG A 216 16.36 5.28 17.44
N MET A 217 15.31 5.60 18.19
CA MET A 217 15.21 5.31 19.62
C MET A 217 14.96 3.80 19.82
N PRO A 218 15.79 3.09 20.61
CA PRO A 218 15.32 1.85 21.20
C PRO A 218 14.17 2.19 22.14
N LEU A 219 13.10 1.37 22.18
CA LEU A 219 12.09 1.45 23.24
C LEU A 219 12.79 1.34 24.60
N ALA A 220 13.08 2.49 25.21
CA ALA A 220 13.68 2.59 26.54
C ALA A 220 12.82 3.53 27.39
N ALA A 221 11.58 3.11 27.63
CA ALA A 221 10.81 3.47 28.81
C ALA A 221 9.93 2.26 29.13
N GLY A 222 10.25 1.59 30.24
CA GLY A 222 9.82 0.23 30.54
C GLY A 222 8.33 0.08 30.80
N GLN A 223 7.75 -0.92 30.14
CA GLN A 223 6.83 -1.85 30.79
C GLN A 223 7.40 -3.25 30.59
N ASN A 224 8.14 -3.71 31.60
CA ASN A 224 8.63 -5.07 31.70
C ASN A 224 7.54 -5.89 32.41
N PRO A 225 6.80 -6.81 31.74
CA PRO A 225 6.05 -7.82 32.46
C PRO A 225 7.07 -8.71 33.19
N GLN A 226 7.13 -8.59 34.52
CA GLN A 226 7.98 -9.40 35.37
C GLN A 226 7.66 -10.89 35.18
N ASN A 227 8.54 -11.61 34.48
CA ASN A 227 8.60 -13.07 34.54
C ASN A 227 9.80 -13.45 35.42
N PRO A 228 9.62 -14.15 36.55
CA PRO A 228 10.69 -14.38 37.50
C PRO A 228 11.73 -15.33 36.91
N VAL A 229 12.99 -14.92 37.03
CA VAL A 229 14.17 -15.74 36.70
C VAL A 229 14.43 -16.67 37.88
N ALA A 230 14.11 -17.95 37.72
CA ALA A 230 14.71 -19.03 38.50
C ALA A 230 15.50 -19.93 37.54
N ASP A 231 16.82 -19.84 37.72
CA ASP A 231 17.87 -20.84 37.48
C ASP A 231 17.49 -22.09 36.69
N GLU A 232 18.04 -22.23 35.48
CA GLU A 232 18.69 -23.46 35.01
C GLU A 232 19.28 -23.21 33.60
N ARG A 233 20.61 -23.30 33.51
CA ARG A 233 21.45 -23.57 32.33
C ARG A 233 20.89 -23.18 30.95
N CYS A 234 21.60 -22.28 30.25
CA CYS A 234 21.49 -22.08 28.80
C CYS A 234 21.96 -23.32 28.02
N GLU A 235 21.24 -24.43 28.13
CA GLU A 235 21.07 -25.33 27.01
C GLU A 235 19.97 -24.70 26.16
N LEU A 236 20.27 -24.44 24.89
CA LEU A 236 19.25 -24.07 23.92
C LEU A 236 18.08 -25.02 24.13
N ARG A 237 16.88 -24.47 24.42
CA ARG A 237 15.65 -25.24 24.34
C ARG A 237 15.74 -25.95 22.98
N PRO A 238 15.75 -27.30 22.91
CA PRO A 238 15.75 -27.96 21.63
C PRO A 238 14.58 -27.34 20.88
N GLU A 239 14.88 -26.83 19.67
CA GLU A 239 13.87 -26.37 18.72
C GLU A 239 12.69 -27.33 18.85
N PRO A 240 11.45 -26.86 19.12
CA PRO A 240 10.32 -27.76 19.05
C PRO A 240 10.48 -28.48 17.72
N ALA A 241 10.55 -29.81 17.78
CA ALA A 241 10.67 -30.65 16.59
C ALA A 241 9.72 -30.05 15.56
N PRO A 242 10.19 -29.80 14.32
CA PRO A 242 9.52 -28.95 13.35
C PRO A 242 8.04 -29.22 13.49
N GLU A 243 7.29 -28.23 13.99
CA GLU A 243 5.84 -28.37 14.08
C GLU A 243 5.47 -28.81 12.69
N SER A 244 5.03 -30.06 12.58
CA SER A 244 4.41 -30.58 11.38
C SER A 244 3.50 -29.44 10.97
N GLY A 245 3.76 -28.80 9.83
CA GLY A 245 2.86 -27.79 9.31
C GLY A 245 1.44 -28.34 9.44
N PRO A 246 0.42 -27.48 9.70
CA PRO A 246 -0.92 -27.92 10.10
C PRO A 246 -1.24 -29.22 9.37
N GLU A 247 -1.45 -30.31 10.13
CA GLU A 247 -1.61 -31.64 9.54
C GLU A 247 -2.51 -31.48 8.31
N PRO A 248 -2.09 -31.96 7.12
CA PRO A 248 -2.87 -31.77 5.92
C PRO A 248 -4.30 -32.16 6.25
N GLU A 249 -5.25 -31.23 6.09
CA GLU A 249 -6.64 -31.50 6.44
C GLU A 249 -7.01 -32.85 5.80
N PRO A 250 -7.58 -33.78 6.57
CA PRO A 250 -7.93 -35.09 6.03
C PRO A 250 -8.81 -34.88 4.81
N ASN A 251 -8.58 -35.67 3.76
CA ASN A 251 -9.44 -35.61 2.58
C ASN A 251 -10.88 -35.84 3.03
N ARG A 252 -11.82 -35.10 2.45
CA ARG A 252 -13.25 -35.22 2.76
C ARG A 252 -13.77 -36.61 2.41
N SER A 253 -13.17 -37.29 1.44
CA SER A 253 -13.47 -38.69 1.13
C SER A 253 -13.11 -39.66 2.25
N ASP A 254 -12.19 -39.30 3.16
CA ASP A 254 -11.80 -40.13 4.32
C ASP A 254 -12.78 -39.96 5.51
N LEU A 255 -13.70 -38.98 5.44
CA LEU A 255 -14.63 -38.63 6.51
C LEU A 255 -16.01 -39.30 6.32
N PRO A 256 -16.79 -39.48 7.40
CA PRO A 256 -18.20 -39.85 7.29
C PRO A 256 -18.97 -38.86 6.38
N PRO A 257 -19.95 -39.31 5.56
CA PRO A 257 -20.57 -38.46 4.54
C PRO A 257 -21.16 -37.14 5.05
N GLU A 258 -21.83 -37.16 6.21
CA GLU A 258 -22.42 -35.95 6.82
C GLU A 258 -21.34 -34.97 7.29
N GLU A 259 -20.20 -35.49 7.77
CA GLU A 259 -19.07 -34.68 8.21
C GLU A 259 -18.30 -34.09 7.03
N ALA A 260 -18.20 -34.85 5.93
CA ALA A 260 -17.65 -34.38 4.67
C ALA A 260 -18.52 -33.26 4.06
N ALA A 261 -19.84 -33.44 4.06
CA ALA A 261 -20.81 -32.45 3.55
C ALA A 261 -20.77 -31.14 4.36
N ALA A 262 -20.61 -31.22 5.69
CA ALA A 262 -20.48 -30.04 6.55
C ALA A 262 -19.17 -29.25 6.33
N ARG A 263 -18.16 -29.86 5.68
CA ARG A 263 -16.86 -29.25 5.35
C ARG A 263 -16.75 -28.77 3.90
N LEU A 264 -17.84 -28.80 3.14
CA LEU A 264 -17.88 -28.19 1.80
C LEU A 264 -17.62 -26.68 1.89
N ARG A 265 -16.95 -26.14 0.87
CA ARG A 265 -16.57 -24.73 0.77
C ARG A 265 -17.79 -23.84 0.57
N GLY A 266 -18.86 -24.38 -0.02
CA GLY A 266 -20.05 -23.64 -0.38
C GLY A 266 -19.89 -23.02 -1.76
N HIS A 267 -19.79 -21.70 -1.85
CA HIS A 267 -19.61 -21.00 -3.12
C HIS A 267 -18.38 -20.08 -3.06
N TRP A 268 -17.68 -19.94 -4.19
CA TRP A 268 -16.55 -19.03 -4.32
C TRP A 268 -16.51 -18.44 -5.72
N TRP A 269 -15.88 -17.26 -5.83
CA TRP A 269 -15.63 -16.63 -7.11
C TRP A 269 -14.38 -17.24 -7.74
N GLU A 270 -14.49 -17.84 -8.92
CA GLU A 270 -13.32 -18.29 -9.66
C GLU A 270 -12.85 -17.23 -10.66
N SER A 271 -11.66 -16.69 -10.38
CA SER A 271 -11.11 -15.55 -11.10
C SER A 271 -10.75 -15.86 -12.56
N GLN A 272 -10.28 -17.07 -12.87
CA GLN A 272 -9.86 -17.43 -14.23
C GLN A 272 -11.05 -17.64 -15.17
N LEU A 273 -12.17 -18.12 -14.63
CA LEU A 273 -13.39 -18.40 -15.37
C LEU A 273 -14.43 -17.27 -15.30
N GLU A 274 -14.14 -16.22 -14.52
CA GLU A 274 -15.01 -15.06 -14.23
C GLU A 274 -16.45 -15.47 -13.88
N ARG A 275 -16.59 -16.48 -13.01
CA ARG A 275 -17.89 -17.01 -12.61
C ARG A 275 -17.88 -17.56 -11.19
N TRP A 276 -19.05 -17.61 -10.57
CA TRP A 276 -19.23 -18.27 -9.28
C TRP A 276 -19.24 -19.80 -9.45
N ARG A 277 -18.54 -20.49 -8.55
CA ARG A 277 -18.45 -21.96 -8.50
C ARG A 277 -18.92 -22.47 -7.16
N THR A 278 -19.34 -23.73 -7.12
CA THR A 278 -19.72 -24.45 -5.90
C THR A 278 -19.25 -25.90 -5.92
N ASP A 279 -18.99 -26.46 -4.74
CA ASP A 279 -18.63 -27.88 -4.56
C ASP A 279 -19.84 -28.77 -4.19
N PHE A 280 -21.07 -28.21 -4.22
CA PHE A 280 -22.28 -29.02 -4.10
C PHE A 280 -22.53 -29.85 -5.37
N PRO A 281 -23.09 -31.07 -5.25
CA PRO A 281 -23.42 -31.89 -6.41
C PRO A 281 -24.47 -31.20 -7.31
N PRO A 282 -24.51 -31.55 -8.60
CA PRO A 282 -25.44 -30.95 -9.54
C PRO A 282 -26.88 -31.42 -9.26
N PRO A 283 -27.88 -30.53 -9.25
CA PRO A 283 -29.27 -30.95 -9.14
C PRO A 283 -29.73 -31.73 -10.38
N PRO A 284 -30.83 -32.50 -10.30
CA PRO A 284 -31.37 -33.24 -11.44
C PRO A 284 -31.66 -32.31 -12.63
N GLY A 285 -31.14 -32.66 -13.81
CA GLY A 285 -31.33 -31.86 -15.03
C GLY A 285 -30.41 -30.63 -15.14
N PHE A 286 -29.35 -30.55 -14.34
CA PHE A 286 -28.32 -29.52 -14.47
C PHE A 286 -27.68 -29.51 -15.87
N THR A 287 -27.54 -28.32 -16.44
CA THR A 287 -26.97 -28.10 -17.79
C THR A 287 -25.76 -27.18 -17.79
N GLY A 288 -25.22 -26.82 -16.62
CA GLY A 288 -24.04 -25.96 -16.49
C GLY A 288 -22.73 -26.72 -16.62
N ASP A 289 -21.62 -26.00 -16.50
CA ASP A 289 -20.27 -26.56 -16.60
C ASP A 289 -19.84 -27.15 -15.25
N ALA A 290 -19.26 -28.35 -15.27
CA ALA A 290 -18.77 -29.08 -14.09
C ALA A 290 -17.37 -29.63 -14.35
N SER A 291 -16.52 -29.67 -13.32
CA SER A 291 -15.13 -30.13 -13.43
C SER A 291 -15.01 -31.60 -13.84
N SER A 292 -15.98 -32.43 -13.43
CA SER A 292 -16.06 -33.86 -13.75
C SER A 292 -17.50 -34.31 -13.95
N SER A 293 -17.71 -35.42 -14.69
CA SER A 293 -19.02 -36.08 -14.80
C SER A 293 -19.39 -36.82 -13.52
N ASP A 294 -18.40 -37.35 -12.81
CA ASP A 294 -18.57 -38.05 -11.54
C ASP A 294 -18.29 -37.08 -10.40
N TYR A 295 -19.11 -37.16 -9.35
CA TYR A 295 -18.96 -36.30 -8.17
C TYR A 295 -17.86 -36.82 -7.26
N ASP A 296 -16.79 -36.04 -7.14
CA ASP A 296 -15.68 -36.26 -6.21
C ASP A 296 -15.73 -35.20 -5.10
N VAL A 297 -15.95 -35.61 -3.85
CA VAL A 297 -16.13 -34.68 -2.73
C VAL A 297 -14.88 -33.81 -2.45
N ASP A 298 -13.70 -34.25 -2.88
CA ASP A 298 -12.44 -33.55 -2.69
C ASP A 298 -12.10 -32.59 -3.84
N ASP A 299 -12.48 -32.94 -5.07
CA ASP A 299 -12.05 -32.24 -6.30
C ASP A 299 -13.19 -31.98 -7.29
N TYR A 300 -14.39 -31.73 -6.77
CA TYR A 300 -15.56 -31.34 -7.58
C TYR A 300 -15.85 -29.84 -7.46
N ASP A 301 -16.14 -29.24 -8.62
CA ASP A 301 -16.73 -27.93 -8.70
C ASP A 301 -17.62 -27.77 -9.95
N ARG A 302 -18.66 -26.95 -9.84
CA ARG A 302 -19.59 -26.65 -10.93
C ARG A 302 -20.08 -25.21 -10.89
N ASP A 303 -20.68 -24.79 -12.00
CA ASP A 303 -21.46 -23.54 -12.04
C ASP A 303 -22.67 -23.59 -11.09
N LEU A 304 -23.07 -22.42 -10.59
CA LEU A 304 -24.33 -22.25 -9.89
C LEU A 304 -25.51 -22.35 -10.87
N THR A 305 -26.61 -22.91 -10.40
CA THR A 305 -27.89 -22.80 -11.11
C THR A 305 -28.43 -21.37 -11.05
N PRO A 306 -29.32 -20.98 -11.98
CA PRO A 306 -29.97 -19.67 -11.93
C PRO A 306 -30.70 -19.40 -10.60
N ASP A 307 -31.31 -20.42 -10.01
CA ASP A 307 -32.02 -20.31 -8.74
C ASP A 307 -31.06 -20.12 -7.55
N GLU A 308 -29.94 -20.88 -7.51
CA GLU A 308 -28.88 -20.70 -6.51
C GLU A 308 -28.24 -19.32 -6.61
N GLN A 309 -27.98 -18.85 -7.84
CA GLN A 309 -27.42 -17.51 -8.07
C GLN A 309 -28.39 -16.41 -7.62
N ALA A 310 -29.68 -16.52 -7.96
CA ALA A 310 -30.70 -15.56 -7.54
C ALA A 310 -30.84 -15.49 -6.00
N ALA A 311 -30.68 -16.61 -5.31
CA ALA A 311 -30.70 -16.66 -3.85
C ALA A 311 -29.51 -15.89 -3.23
N LEU A 312 -28.29 -16.10 -3.75
CA LEU A 312 -27.10 -15.38 -3.29
C LEU A 312 -27.17 -13.89 -3.59
N GLU A 313 -27.68 -13.51 -4.77
CA GLU A 313 -27.88 -12.10 -5.13
C GLU A 313 -28.90 -11.43 -4.20
N ALA A 314 -29.97 -12.13 -3.82
CA ALA A 314 -30.96 -11.61 -2.87
C ALA A 314 -30.37 -11.42 -1.47
N GLU A 315 -29.58 -12.38 -0.97
CA GLU A 315 -28.88 -12.27 0.31
C GLU A 315 -27.89 -11.10 0.31
N HIS A 316 -27.09 -10.98 -0.75
CA HIS A 316 -26.14 -9.89 -0.93
C HIS A 316 -26.85 -8.52 -0.98
N ALA A 317 -27.96 -8.42 -1.72
CA ALA A 317 -28.77 -7.21 -1.80
C ALA A 317 -29.35 -6.82 -0.43
N ALA A 318 -29.81 -7.79 0.35
CA ALA A 318 -30.28 -7.56 1.71
C ALA A 318 -29.16 -7.07 2.64
N TRP A 319 -27.94 -7.61 2.50
CA TRP A 319 -26.77 -7.15 3.25
C TRP A 319 -26.35 -5.72 2.87
N LEU A 320 -26.42 -5.36 1.58
CA LEU A 320 -26.10 -4.02 1.08
C LEU A 320 -27.14 -2.96 1.43
N GLN A 321 -28.42 -3.34 1.55
CA GLN A 321 -29.53 -2.39 1.69
C GLN A 321 -29.36 -1.36 2.82
N PRO A 322 -28.90 -1.72 4.04
CA PRO A 322 -28.60 -0.73 5.09
C PRO A 322 -27.51 0.28 4.70
N TYR A 323 -26.46 -0.17 3.99
CA TYR A 323 -25.36 0.68 3.55
C TYR A 323 -25.81 1.65 2.45
N GLU A 324 -26.56 1.16 1.46
CA GLU A 324 -27.14 1.99 0.41
C GLU A 324 -28.05 3.07 0.98
N MET A 325 -28.89 2.69 1.95
CA MET A 325 -29.82 3.61 2.61
C MET A 325 -29.09 4.64 3.48
N ALA A 326 -27.98 4.26 4.12
CA ALA A 326 -27.10 5.20 4.83
C ALA A 326 -26.38 6.16 3.88
N ALA A 327 -25.82 5.66 2.79
CA ALA A 327 -25.14 6.46 1.77
C ALA A 327 -26.11 7.44 1.08
N ALA A 328 -27.35 7.01 0.79
CA ALA A 328 -28.40 7.87 0.24
C ALA A 328 -28.73 9.02 1.18
N ARG A 329 -28.88 8.76 2.49
CA ARG A 329 -29.08 9.82 3.50
C ARG A 329 -27.89 10.79 3.57
N ALA A 330 -26.66 10.27 3.55
CA ALA A 330 -25.45 11.09 3.57
C ALA A 330 -25.35 11.99 2.32
N ARG A 331 -25.66 11.44 1.14
CA ARG A 331 -25.76 12.18 -0.12
C ARG A 331 -26.81 13.29 -0.04
N ASP A 332 -28.02 12.98 0.43
CA ASP A 332 -29.10 13.96 0.51
C ASP A 332 -28.80 15.09 1.49
N ALA A 333 -28.08 14.79 2.58
CA ALA A 333 -27.54 15.82 3.48
C ALA A 333 -26.48 16.68 2.80
N TYR A 334 -25.54 16.07 2.08
CA TYR A 334 -24.45 16.75 1.39
C TYR A 334 -24.94 17.71 0.29
N PHE A 335 -25.86 17.26 -0.56
CA PHE A 335 -26.42 18.07 -1.64
C PHE A 335 -27.60 18.96 -1.20
N GLY A 336 -27.98 18.92 0.08
CA GLY A 336 -29.08 19.74 0.61
C GLY A 336 -30.46 19.33 0.11
N PHE A 337 -30.64 18.08 -0.35
CA PHE A 337 -31.93 17.49 -0.70
C PHE A 337 -32.74 17.09 0.54
N ALA A 338 -32.07 16.99 1.71
CA ALA A 338 -32.74 16.83 2.99
C ALA A 338 -33.69 18.02 3.22
N ARG A 339 -35.01 17.77 3.16
CA ARG A 339 -36.04 18.75 3.52
C ARG A 339 -35.67 19.38 4.86
N LYS A 340 -35.48 20.71 4.90
CA LYS A 340 -35.42 21.49 6.14
C LYS A 340 -36.68 21.16 6.94
N GLY A 341 -36.53 20.40 8.01
CA GLY A 341 -37.64 19.88 8.80
C GLY A 341 -38.48 20.99 9.42
N THR A 342 -39.80 20.86 9.35
CA THR A 342 -40.70 21.36 10.39
C THR A 342 -40.41 20.54 11.65
N GLY A 343 -39.88 21.22 12.67
CA GLY A 343 -39.48 20.60 13.92
C GLY A 343 -40.66 20.00 14.70
N LEU A 344 -40.42 18.83 15.28
CA LEU A 344 -41.09 18.40 16.50
C LEU A 344 -40.00 17.83 17.41
N LEU A 345 -39.80 18.51 18.54
CA LEU A 345 -38.93 18.07 19.63
C LEU A 345 -39.48 16.76 20.23
N PRO A 346 -38.64 15.93 20.85
CA PRO A 346 -39.10 14.76 21.58
C PRO A 346 -39.86 15.20 22.84
N GLU A 347 -41.13 14.82 22.97
CA GLU A 347 -41.86 15.01 24.24
C GLU A 347 -41.33 14.04 25.29
N GLU A 348 -40.80 14.62 26.37
CA GLU A 348 -40.63 13.99 27.66
C GLU A 348 -42.02 13.60 28.20
N THR A 349 -42.23 12.31 28.46
CA THR A 349 -43.40 11.82 29.17
C THR A 349 -43.25 12.09 30.67
N PRO A 350 -44.16 12.83 31.34
CA PRO A 350 -44.17 12.90 32.78
C PRO A 350 -44.95 11.73 33.36
N ALA A 351 -44.34 11.10 34.37
CA ALA A 351 -45.00 10.20 35.29
C ALA A 351 -45.98 10.99 36.16
N GLU A 352 -47.25 10.59 36.20
CA GLU A 352 -48.10 10.86 37.35
C GLU A 352 -49.05 9.69 37.61
N THR A 353 -48.94 9.21 38.84
CA THR A 353 -49.69 8.20 39.54
C THR A 353 -51.12 8.66 39.84
N ASP A 354 -52.12 7.79 39.65
CA ASP A 354 -53.22 7.69 40.63
C ASP A 354 -53.85 6.28 40.69
N THR A 355 -53.50 5.61 41.78
CA THR A 355 -54.27 4.78 42.72
C THR A 355 -55.69 4.28 42.39
N GLY A 356 -55.91 2.98 42.65
CA GLY A 356 -57.24 2.36 42.84
C GLY A 356 -57.27 0.86 42.51
N ALA A 357 -56.62 -0.02 43.26
CA ALA A 357 -57.13 -0.72 44.45
C ALA A 357 -57.65 -2.16 44.18
N MET A 358 -56.91 -3.14 44.76
CA MET A 358 -57.32 -4.50 45.19
C MET A 358 -57.71 -5.54 44.11
N ALA A 359 -57.41 -6.85 44.18
CA ALA A 359 -56.96 -7.75 45.24
C ALA A 359 -56.26 -9.00 44.68
N LYS A 360 -55.28 -9.48 45.44
CA LYS A 360 -54.90 -10.89 45.75
C LYS A 360 -54.81 -11.94 44.63
N ALA A 361 -53.61 -12.52 44.45
CA ALA A 361 -53.22 -13.87 44.94
C ALA A 361 -52.18 -14.55 44.02
N HIS A 362 -50.99 -14.82 44.57
CA HIS A 362 -50.13 -15.95 44.18
C HIS A 362 -50.85 -17.29 44.49
N PRO A 363 -50.50 -18.45 43.88
CA PRO A 363 -49.12 -18.87 43.64
C PRO A 363 -48.81 -19.67 42.35
N VAL A 364 -47.51 -19.80 42.11
CA VAL A 364 -46.75 -20.79 41.29
C VAL A 364 -46.79 -22.17 42.00
N PRO A 365 -46.41 -23.33 41.42
CA PRO A 365 -46.53 -23.89 40.06
C PRO A 365 -47.28 -25.26 40.06
N ALA A 366 -47.46 -25.84 38.87
CA ALA A 366 -47.21 -27.26 38.62
C ALA A 366 -46.64 -27.41 37.21
#